data_AF-A0A5B8MQE0-F1
#
_entry.id   AF-A0A5B8MQE0-F1
#
_cell.length_a   1.000
_cell.length_b   1.000
_cell.length_c   1.000
_cell.angle_alpha   90.00
_cell.angle_beta   90.00
_cell.angle_gamma   90.00
#
_symmetry.space_group_name_H-M   'P 1'
#
loop_
_entity.id
_entity.type
_entity.pdbx_description
1 polymer ?
#
loop_
_entity_poly.entity_id
_entity_poly.type
_entity_poly.pdbx_seq_one_letter_code
_entity_poly.pdbx_strand_id
1 'polypeptide(L)'
;MNIIQATNLRPRPPGSGIGPGSRPSTSKRWSQSRPRALPGFEFTSGKIVFGRNAFEKVPSLVQGYQQQLEEDCGVFIVCGSADRLSRPLAGALGSAGVDNIKVFHVAKEPTVELVQEATREAKGCGVVVAVGGGAAIDTAKAVSVMLTNGGADPDPLDFLEVVGRGLPIEKPGVPFIACPSTAGVGSEVTKNAVLGAGPQKVSMRSPFLVPSVAVVDPVLTVSCPKTTTAYTGLDALVQCIEPYCTHLATPLSDLYARQGIVYGARSLRLAFDEPQNLDAREDMSLCGLFSGVALANSKLGSVHGFAGVLGGMFPTAPHGAVCGRLLPPCWKSNYEACQSEGSEQSSKALKRMEEVASLLLDRQNASVEEAHAWMRSLVEHLQVPGLRSWGMGEKDIPMAVEKSAGSSSMQGNPVKLSHGVLADILAEALD
;
A
#
# COMPACT_ATOMS: atom_id res chain seq x y z
N MET A 1 -44.92 41.85 14.63
CA MET A 1 -45.71 41.11 15.64
C MET A 1 -45.07 39.75 15.77
N ASN A 2 -44.44 39.27 16.83
CA ASN A 2 -44.23 39.64 18.24
C ASN A 2 -42.80 39.15 18.57
N ILE A 3 -41.84 39.97 19.00
CA ILE A 3 -41.55 40.42 20.37
C ILE A 3 -41.86 39.36 21.45
N ILE A 4 -40.81 38.71 21.96
CA ILE A 4 -40.79 38.19 23.33
C ILE A 4 -39.60 38.84 24.05
N GLN A 5 -39.95 39.48 25.16
CA GLN A 5 -39.14 40.36 25.99
C GLN A 5 -38.17 39.60 26.89
N ALA A 6 -37.07 40.29 27.15
CA ALA A 6 -36.13 40.05 28.24
C ALA A 6 -36.76 40.33 29.62
N THR A 7 -36.31 39.59 30.63
CA THR A 7 -36.47 39.99 32.04
C THR A 7 -35.14 39.88 32.80
N ASN A 8 -34.65 41.06 33.18
CA ASN A 8 -34.14 41.46 34.49
C ASN A 8 -32.99 40.68 35.16
N LEU A 9 -31.78 41.24 35.06
CA LEU A 9 -30.75 41.14 36.10
C LEU A 9 -30.43 42.55 36.64
N ARG A 10 -30.50 42.68 37.97
CA ARG A 10 -30.27 43.91 38.76
C ARG A 10 -28.79 44.34 38.73
N PRO A 11 -28.49 45.65 38.93
CA PRO A 11 -27.13 46.18 38.89
C PRO A 11 -26.33 45.89 40.17
N ARG A 12 -25.02 45.61 40.03
CA ARG A 12 -24.04 45.60 41.14
C ARG A 12 -23.44 47.01 41.34
N PRO A 13 -23.17 47.42 42.60
CA PRO A 13 -22.54 48.71 42.92
C PRO A 13 -21.00 48.70 42.72
N PRO A 14 -20.33 49.87 42.74
CA PRO A 14 -18.96 50.02 42.26
C PRO A 14 -17.90 49.72 43.33
N GLY A 15 -16.83 49.04 42.89
CA GLY A 15 -15.42 49.31 43.25
C GLY A 15 -14.91 48.89 44.63
N SER A 16 -13.98 47.93 44.65
CA SER A 16 -12.78 47.99 45.51
C SER A 16 -11.68 47.12 44.91
N GLY A 17 -10.50 47.73 44.72
CA GLY A 17 -9.39 47.19 43.95
C GLY A 17 -8.79 45.87 44.45
N ILE A 18 -8.27 45.11 43.50
CA ILE A 18 -7.39 43.97 43.74
C ILE A 18 -6.11 44.24 42.94
N GLY A 19 -4.97 44.17 43.64
CA GLY A 19 -3.64 44.48 43.14
C GLY A 19 -3.15 43.54 42.03
N PRO A 20 -1.90 43.73 41.55
CA PRO A 20 -1.37 43.01 40.40
C PRO A 20 -1.11 41.54 40.75
N GLY A 21 -2.14 40.72 40.61
CA GLY A 21 -2.02 39.26 40.59
C GLY A 21 -1.38 38.81 39.28
N SER A 22 -0.25 38.13 39.40
CA SER A 22 0.52 37.49 38.34
C SER A 22 -0.37 36.74 37.34
N ARG A 23 -0.31 37.16 36.06
CA ARG A 23 -0.78 36.31 34.95
C ARG A 23 0.06 35.02 34.95
N PRO A 24 -0.54 33.82 34.85
CA PRO A 24 0.24 32.63 34.61
C PRO A 24 0.90 32.75 33.25
N SER A 25 2.23 32.78 33.25
CA SER A 25 3.08 32.68 32.07
C SER A 25 2.75 31.39 31.32
N THR A 26 2.02 31.51 30.21
CA THR A 26 1.78 30.41 29.26
C THR A 26 2.94 30.22 28.27
N SER A 27 4.11 30.84 28.52
CA SER A 27 5.24 30.82 27.60
C SER A 27 6.19 29.63 27.75
N LYS A 28 5.88 28.63 28.59
CA LYS A 28 6.74 27.45 28.83
C LYS A 28 6.29 26.15 28.15
N ARG A 29 5.66 26.20 26.97
CA ARG A 29 5.20 24.96 26.27
C ARG A 29 6.00 24.55 25.03
N TRP A 30 6.95 25.35 24.56
CA TRP A 30 7.74 25.07 23.35
C TRP A 30 9.25 24.98 23.59
N SER A 31 9.70 24.81 24.84
CA SER A 31 11.14 24.72 25.16
C SER A 31 11.64 23.29 25.34
N GLN A 32 10.94 22.29 24.80
CA GLN A 32 11.55 20.97 24.65
C GLN A 32 12.47 21.03 23.43
N SER A 33 13.73 20.67 23.66
CA SER A 33 14.81 20.56 22.68
C SER A 33 14.28 20.28 21.28
N ARG A 34 14.43 21.26 20.36
CA ARG A 34 14.24 20.98 18.93
C ARG A 34 15.02 19.70 18.62
N PRO A 35 14.38 18.68 18.04
CA PRO A 35 15.12 17.54 17.51
C PRO A 35 16.26 18.04 16.62
N ARG A 36 17.33 17.26 16.50
CA ARG A 36 18.32 17.43 15.41
C ARG A 36 17.57 17.74 14.12
N ALA A 37 18.14 18.62 13.29
CA ALA A 37 17.56 18.99 11.99
C ALA A 37 17.00 17.73 11.30
N LEU A 38 15.71 17.75 10.97
CA LEU A 38 15.07 16.62 10.31
C LEU A 38 15.80 16.40 8.97
N PRO A 39 16.17 15.15 8.64
CA PRO A 39 16.70 14.86 7.32
C PRO A 39 15.67 15.27 6.26
N GLY A 40 16.14 15.81 5.15
CA GLY A 40 15.27 16.10 4.00
C GLY A 40 14.64 14.80 3.49
N PHE A 41 13.38 14.88 3.05
CA PHE A 41 12.68 13.76 2.42
C PHE A 41 11.89 14.27 1.21
N GLU A 42 11.73 13.39 0.22
CA GLU A 42 10.81 13.57 -0.89
C GLU A 42 9.55 12.75 -0.61
N PHE A 43 8.39 13.26 -1.03
CA PHE A 43 7.12 12.58 -0.84
C PHE A 43 6.30 12.64 -2.11
N THR A 44 5.94 11.48 -2.66
CA THR A 44 5.11 11.38 -3.85
C THR A 44 3.70 10.92 -3.47
N SER A 45 2.70 11.70 -3.87
CA SER A 45 1.28 11.35 -3.79
C SER A 45 0.60 11.91 -5.04
N GLY A 46 -0.01 11.03 -5.84
CA GLY A 46 -0.85 11.44 -6.96
C GLY A 46 -2.20 12.03 -6.50
N LYS A 47 -3.08 12.33 -7.45
CA LYS A 47 -4.47 12.71 -7.13
C LYS A 47 -5.24 11.46 -6.68
N ILE A 48 -5.94 11.56 -5.55
CA ILE A 48 -6.76 10.47 -5.01
C ILE A 48 -8.23 10.90 -4.99
N VAL A 49 -9.10 10.05 -5.52
CA VAL A 49 -10.55 10.16 -5.42
C VAL A 49 -11.03 8.94 -4.65
N PHE A 50 -11.40 9.15 -3.39
CA PHE A 50 -11.85 8.08 -2.50
C PHE A 50 -13.35 8.20 -2.21
N GLY A 51 -14.01 7.06 -2.08
CA GLY A 51 -15.36 6.96 -1.52
C GLY A 51 -16.22 5.93 -2.24
N ARG A 52 -17.33 5.55 -1.60
CA ARG A 52 -18.33 4.66 -2.21
C ARG A 52 -18.86 5.30 -3.49
N ASN A 53 -18.94 4.51 -4.55
CA ASN A 53 -19.36 4.94 -5.89
C ASN A 53 -18.42 5.98 -6.53
N ALA A 54 -17.19 6.14 -6.03
CA ALA A 54 -16.19 7.00 -6.68
C ALA A 54 -15.90 6.56 -8.12
N PHE A 55 -16.10 5.28 -8.45
CA PHE A 55 -15.92 4.74 -9.80
C PHE A 55 -16.82 5.42 -10.85
N GLU A 56 -17.98 5.97 -10.44
CA GLU A 56 -18.89 6.71 -11.34
C GLU A 56 -18.25 7.99 -11.89
N LYS A 57 -17.18 8.50 -11.26
CA LYS A 57 -16.47 9.70 -11.72
C LYS A 57 -15.50 9.40 -12.87
N VAL A 58 -15.17 8.13 -13.13
CA VAL A 58 -14.15 7.76 -14.13
C VAL A 58 -14.44 8.34 -15.52
N PRO A 59 -15.67 8.27 -16.07
CA PRO A 59 -15.95 8.86 -17.38
C PRO A 59 -15.63 10.36 -17.45
N SER A 60 -16.01 11.13 -16.43
CA SER A 60 -15.71 12.57 -16.37
C SER A 60 -14.21 12.86 -16.26
N LEU A 61 -13.46 12.01 -15.56
CA LEU A 61 -12.00 12.13 -15.46
C LEU A 61 -11.34 11.84 -16.81
N VAL A 62 -11.81 10.80 -17.52
CA VAL A 62 -11.31 10.46 -18.86
C VAL A 62 -11.55 11.60 -19.84
N GLN A 63 -12.78 12.14 -19.89
CA GLN A 63 -13.10 13.31 -20.73
C GLN A 63 -12.19 14.50 -20.42
N GLY A 64 -11.96 14.78 -19.13
CA GLY A 64 -11.09 15.87 -18.70
C GLY A 64 -9.64 15.72 -19.16
N TYR A 65 -9.14 14.48 -19.29
CA TYR A 65 -7.82 14.21 -19.86
C TYR A 65 -7.83 14.26 -21.39
N GLN A 66 -8.84 13.71 -22.06
CA GLN A 66 -8.95 13.77 -23.53
C GLN A 66 -9.01 15.21 -24.05
N GLN A 67 -9.69 16.12 -23.33
CA GLN A 67 -9.72 17.55 -23.66
C GLN A 67 -8.35 18.25 -23.60
N GLN A 68 -7.36 17.63 -22.97
CA GLN A 68 -5.99 18.15 -22.88
C GLN A 68 -5.07 17.55 -23.97
N LEU A 69 -5.55 16.58 -24.75
CA LEU A 69 -4.79 15.95 -25.83
C LEU A 69 -5.00 16.72 -27.14
N GLU A 70 -3.95 16.81 -27.95
CA GLU A 70 -3.98 17.50 -29.24
C GLU A 70 -4.69 16.70 -30.34
N GLU A 71 -4.80 15.37 -30.15
CA GLU A 71 -5.43 14.43 -31.09
C GLU A 71 -6.58 13.68 -30.41
N ASP A 72 -7.56 13.26 -31.21
CA ASP A 72 -8.66 12.39 -30.76
C ASP A 72 -8.13 10.97 -30.55
N CYS A 73 -7.63 10.72 -29.35
CA CYS A 73 -7.04 9.45 -28.96
C CYS A 73 -8.05 8.55 -28.25
N GLY A 74 -7.93 7.23 -28.49
CA GLY A 74 -8.76 6.23 -27.81
C GLY A 74 -8.45 6.04 -26.33
N VAL A 75 -9.28 5.24 -25.67
CA VAL A 75 -9.13 4.83 -24.27
C VAL A 75 -8.80 3.35 -24.21
N PHE A 76 -7.72 3.01 -23.50
CA PHE A 76 -7.32 1.62 -23.28
C PHE A 76 -7.67 1.20 -21.85
N ILE A 77 -8.64 0.30 -21.72
CA ILE A 77 -9.08 -0.27 -20.45
C ILE A 77 -8.32 -1.57 -20.19
N VAL A 78 -7.53 -1.63 -19.12
CA VAL A 78 -6.90 -2.85 -18.64
C VAL A 78 -7.69 -3.39 -17.46
N CYS A 79 -8.11 -4.65 -17.52
CA CYS A 79 -8.93 -5.23 -16.47
C CYS A 79 -8.51 -6.65 -16.11
N GLY A 80 -9.08 -7.20 -15.03
CA GLY A 80 -8.88 -8.61 -14.68
C GLY A 80 -9.52 -9.57 -15.70
N SER A 81 -9.60 -10.85 -15.36
CA SER A 81 -10.17 -11.88 -16.24
C SER A 81 -11.66 -11.75 -16.54
N ALA A 82 -12.40 -10.94 -15.77
CA ALA A 82 -13.85 -10.81 -15.87
C ALA A 82 -14.28 -9.41 -16.30
N ASP A 83 -15.29 -9.36 -17.18
CA ASP A 83 -15.87 -8.13 -17.73
C ASP A 83 -16.75 -7.33 -16.76
N ARG A 84 -16.90 -7.80 -15.52
CA ARG A 84 -17.87 -7.28 -14.55
C ARG A 84 -17.74 -5.77 -14.33
N LEU A 85 -16.52 -5.25 -14.38
CA LEU A 85 -16.24 -3.82 -14.17
C LEU A 85 -15.87 -3.09 -15.46
N SER A 86 -15.17 -3.75 -16.39
CA SER A 86 -14.74 -3.14 -17.66
C SER A 86 -15.90 -2.90 -18.62
N ARG A 87 -16.88 -3.82 -18.71
CA ARG A 87 -18.02 -3.66 -19.62
C ARG A 87 -18.95 -2.50 -19.22
N PRO A 88 -19.39 -2.37 -17.95
CA PRO A 88 -20.15 -1.19 -17.53
C PRO A 88 -19.36 0.11 -17.72
N LEU A 89 -18.05 0.09 -17.44
CA LEU A 89 -17.18 1.26 -17.66
C LEU A 89 -17.12 1.65 -19.15
N ALA A 90 -16.91 0.69 -20.05
CA ALA A 90 -16.91 0.94 -21.49
C ALA A 90 -18.25 1.51 -21.97
N GLY A 91 -19.38 0.99 -21.47
CA GLY A 91 -20.71 1.53 -21.78
C GLY A 91 -20.91 2.96 -21.26
N ALA A 92 -20.43 3.25 -20.05
CA ALA A 92 -20.49 4.60 -19.47
C ALA A 92 -19.60 5.60 -20.23
N LEU A 93 -18.41 5.17 -20.67
CA LEU A 93 -17.52 5.96 -21.52
C LEU A 93 -18.12 6.22 -22.90
N GLY A 94 -18.72 5.21 -23.54
CA GLY A 94 -19.43 5.40 -24.81
C GLY A 94 -20.61 6.37 -24.68
N SER A 95 -21.38 6.28 -23.58
CA SER A 95 -22.45 7.23 -23.27
C SER A 95 -21.95 8.65 -23.01
N ALA A 96 -20.68 8.77 -22.61
CA ALA A 96 -19.97 10.04 -22.42
C ALA A 96 -19.29 10.53 -23.71
N GLY A 97 -19.52 9.90 -24.86
CA GLY A 97 -18.98 10.33 -26.16
C GLY A 97 -17.54 9.86 -26.43
N VAL A 98 -17.07 8.81 -25.75
CA VAL A 98 -15.78 8.17 -26.07
C VAL A 98 -16.02 7.07 -27.12
N ASP A 99 -15.59 7.31 -28.36
CA ASP A 99 -15.90 6.42 -29.49
C ASP A 99 -14.91 5.26 -29.66
N ASN A 100 -13.61 5.49 -29.38
CA ASN A 100 -12.56 4.48 -29.53
C ASN A 100 -12.15 3.88 -28.18
N ILE A 101 -12.83 2.81 -27.76
CA ILE A 101 -12.54 2.11 -26.51
C ILE A 101 -11.99 0.71 -26.82
N LYS A 102 -10.79 0.42 -26.32
CA LYS A 102 -10.17 -0.90 -26.37
C LYS A 102 -10.12 -1.49 -24.97
N VAL A 103 -10.38 -2.80 -24.84
CA VAL A 103 -10.35 -3.51 -23.56
C VAL A 103 -9.35 -4.65 -23.65
N PHE A 104 -8.48 -4.75 -22.65
CA PHE A 104 -7.46 -5.77 -22.53
C PHE A 104 -7.59 -6.50 -21.18
N HIS A 105 -7.52 -7.82 -21.22
CA HIS A 105 -7.73 -8.68 -20.05
C HIS A 105 -6.43 -9.26 -19.52
N VAL A 106 -6.20 -9.07 -18.23
CA VAL A 106 -5.07 -9.62 -17.48
C VAL A 106 -5.58 -10.76 -16.61
N ALA A 107 -5.40 -11.99 -17.08
CA ALA A 107 -5.92 -13.19 -16.41
C ALA A 107 -4.95 -13.79 -15.36
N LYS A 108 -3.67 -13.43 -15.43
CA LYS A 108 -2.59 -13.97 -14.60
C LYS A 108 -1.69 -12.84 -14.12
N GLU A 109 -0.66 -13.20 -13.36
CA GLU A 109 0.43 -12.29 -13.04
C GLU A 109 0.99 -11.63 -14.32
N PRO A 110 1.28 -10.32 -14.28
CA PRO A 110 1.73 -9.58 -15.44
C PRO A 110 3.14 -10.05 -15.85
N THR A 111 3.36 -10.26 -17.15
CA THR A 111 4.69 -10.59 -17.69
C THR A 111 5.16 -9.51 -18.66
N VAL A 112 6.47 -9.51 -18.96
CA VAL A 112 7.05 -8.64 -20.00
C VAL A 112 6.33 -8.81 -21.34
N GLU A 113 6.07 -10.05 -21.73
CA GLU A 113 5.41 -10.39 -23.00
C GLU A 113 3.96 -9.87 -23.03
N LEU A 114 3.24 -10.01 -21.91
CA LEU A 114 1.88 -9.49 -21.77
C LEU A 114 1.84 -7.97 -21.89
N VAL A 115 2.80 -7.26 -21.27
CA VAL A 115 2.89 -5.79 -21.38
C VAL A 115 3.22 -5.39 -22.82
N GLN A 116 4.12 -6.12 -23.49
CA GLN A 116 4.46 -5.85 -24.89
C GLN A 116 3.25 -6.04 -25.83
N GLU A 117 2.48 -7.10 -25.63
CA GLU A 117 1.21 -7.33 -26.33
C GLU A 117 0.20 -6.20 -26.06
N ALA A 118 -0.07 -5.91 -24.79
CA ALA A 118 -1.00 -4.86 -24.38
C ALA A 118 -0.60 -3.49 -24.95
N THR A 119 0.70 -3.17 -24.98
CA THR A 119 1.19 -1.90 -25.54
C THR A 119 0.95 -1.82 -27.05
N ARG A 120 1.14 -2.91 -27.78
CA ARG A 120 0.85 -2.95 -29.23
C ARG A 120 -0.63 -2.72 -29.50
N GLU A 121 -1.52 -3.33 -28.71
CA GLU A 121 -2.96 -3.11 -28.83
C GLU A 121 -3.38 -1.69 -28.41
N ALA A 122 -2.73 -1.12 -27.40
CA ALA A 122 -3.00 0.21 -26.89
C ALA A 122 -2.53 1.33 -27.83
N LYS A 123 -1.80 1.05 -28.91
CA LYS A 123 -1.40 2.08 -29.91
C LYS A 123 -2.62 2.88 -30.39
N GLY A 124 -2.47 4.20 -30.46
CA GLY A 124 -3.54 5.16 -30.77
C GLY A 124 -4.45 5.50 -29.58
N CYS A 125 -4.19 4.97 -28.38
CA CYS A 125 -4.86 5.38 -27.15
C CYS A 125 -4.05 6.47 -26.43
N GLY A 126 -4.75 7.46 -25.89
CA GLY A 126 -4.17 8.61 -25.19
C GLY A 126 -4.52 8.65 -23.70
N VAL A 127 -5.39 7.74 -23.25
CA VAL A 127 -5.72 7.55 -21.83
C VAL A 127 -5.74 6.06 -21.53
N VAL A 128 -5.11 5.66 -20.43
CA VAL A 128 -5.17 4.29 -19.90
C VAL A 128 -6.01 4.28 -18.64
N VAL A 129 -6.89 3.29 -18.51
CA VAL A 129 -7.70 3.06 -17.31
C VAL A 129 -7.51 1.63 -16.84
N ALA A 130 -7.05 1.43 -15.61
CA ALA A 130 -7.00 0.11 -14.99
C ALA A 130 -8.20 -0.08 -14.08
N VAL A 131 -8.84 -1.25 -14.17
CA VAL A 131 -9.88 -1.67 -13.23
C VAL A 131 -9.68 -3.14 -12.86
N GLY A 132 -9.13 -3.39 -11.67
CA GLY A 132 -8.70 -4.73 -11.28
C GLY A 132 -7.84 -4.76 -10.02
N GLY A 133 -7.19 -5.90 -9.77
CA GLY A 133 -6.17 -6.01 -8.72
C GLY A 133 -4.82 -5.48 -9.19
N GLY A 134 -3.78 -5.70 -8.38
CA GLY A 134 -2.40 -5.25 -8.66
C GLY A 134 -1.88 -5.65 -10.04
N ALA A 135 -2.19 -6.86 -10.53
CA ALA A 135 -1.78 -7.32 -11.85
C ALA A 135 -2.26 -6.41 -13.00
N ALA A 136 -3.54 -6.05 -13.01
CA ALA A 136 -4.11 -5.17 -14.04
C ALA A 136 -3.53 -3.75 -13.93
N ILE A 137 -3.34 -3.25 -12.70
CA ILE A 137 -2.76 -1.92 -12.46
C ILE A 137 -1.30 -1.87 -12.91
N ASP A 138 -0.49 -2.88 -12.58
CA ASP A 138 0.92 -2.94 -12.95
C ASP A 138 1.10 -3.09 -14.48
N THR A 139 0.26 -3.90 -15.14
CA THR A 139 0.23 -3.93 -16.61
C THR A 139 -0.10 -2.55 -17.19
N ALA A 140 -1.13 -1.88 -16.67
CA ALA A 140 -1.55 -0.57 -17.17
C ALA A 140 -0.51 0.53 -16.95
N LYS A 141 0.19 0.53 -15.81
CA LYS A 141 1.33 1.43 -15.56
C LYS A 141 2.42 1.26 -16.61
N ALA A 142 2.81 0.02 -16.86
CA ALA A 142 3.85 -0.27 -17.84
C ALA A 142 3.37 0.16 -19.24
N VAL A 143 2.14 -0.19 -19.64
CA VAL A 143 1.55 0.25 -20.91
C VAL A 143 1.54 1.78 -21.03
N SER A 144 1.15 2.52 -19.98
CA SER A 144 1.06 3.98 -20.07
C SER A 144 2.40 4.65 -20.38
N VAL A 145 3.48 4.15 -19.77
CA VAL A 145 4.85 4.61 -20.02
C VAL A 145 5.40 4.10 -21.35
N MET A 146 5.12 2.85 -21.71
CA MET A 146 5.59 2.26 -22.96
C MET A 146 4.98 2.94 -24.19
N LEU A 147 3.76 3.47 -24.10
CA LEU A 147 3.15 4.27 -25.17
C LEU A 147 3.92 5.56 -25.50
N THR A 148 4.67 6.12 -24.55
CA THR A 148 5.42 7.39 -24.74
C THR A 148 6.93 7.21 -24.83
N ASN A 149 7.47 6.12 -24.26
CA ASN A 149 8.91 5.85 -24.19
C ASN A 149 9.36 4.64 -25.03
N GLY A 150 8.46 3.73 -25.40
CA GLY A 150 8.80 2.45 -26.06
C GLY A 150 9.09 2.54 -27.56
N GLY A 151 8.92 3.71 -28.18
CA GLY A 151 9.18 3.89 -29.61
C GLY A 151 8.29 3.04 -30.54
N ALA A 152 8.80 2.70 -31.72
CA ALA A 152 8.04 1.98 -32.73
C ALA A 152 7.80 0.50 -32.37
N ASP A 153 8.78 -0.14 -31.73
CA ASP A 153 8.74 -1.52 -31.27
C ASP A 153 9.02 -1.59 -29.76
N PRO A 154 7.97 -1.50 -28.92
CA PRO A 154 8.12 -1.40 -27.48
C PRO A 154 8.62 -2.72 -26.87
N ASP A 155 9.77 -2.68 -26.18
CA ASP A 155 10.27 -3.79 -25.37
C ASP A 155 10.38 -3.35 -23.90
N PRO A 156 9.53 -3.88 -22.98
CA PRO A 156 9.62 -3.54 -21.57
C PRO A 156 10.96 -3.92 -20.91
N LEU A 157 11.75 -4.86 -21.48
CA LEU A 157 13.10 -5.17 -21.01
C LEU A 157 14.05 -3.98 -21.08
N ASP A 158 13.75 -2.99 -21.91
CA ASP A 158 14.57 -1.78 -22.02
C ASP A 158 14.69 -1.05 -20.69
N PHE A 159 13.63 -1.04 -19.90
CA PHE A 159 13.50 -0.23 -18.69
C PHE A 159 13.65 -1.04 -17.39
N LEU A 160 14.01 -2.32 -17.47
CA LEU A 160 14.17 -3.20 -16.31
C LEU A 160 15.65 -3.29 -15.90
N GLU A 161 15.98 -2.83 -14.69
CA GLU A 161 17.37 -2.74 -14.20
C GLU A 161 18.06 -4.10 -13.98
N VAL A 162 17.33 -5.13 -13.57
CA VAL A 162 17.92 -6.40 -13.11
C VAL A 162 18.13 -7.41 -14.24
N VAL A 163 17.20 -7.45 -15.20
CA VAL A 163 17.16 -8.46 -16.27
C VAL A 163 17.24 -7.85 -17.67
N GLY A 164 17.21 -6.51 -17.75
CA GLY A 164 17.06 -5.76 -18.97
C GLY A 164 18.17 -4.74 -19.18
N ARG A 165 17.91 -3.73 -20.02
CA ARG A 165 18.91 -2.70 -20.36
C ARG A 165 19.01 -1.57 -19.32
N GLY A 166 18.03 -1.47 -18.42
CA GLY A 166 18.00 -0.44 -17.37
C GLY A 166 18.02 1.00 -17.90
N LEU A 167 17.48 1.24 -19.09
CA LEU A 167 17.36 2.57 -19.67
C LEU A 167 16.43 3.44 -18.81
N PRO A 168 16.71 4.74 -18.67
CA PRO A 168 15.83 5.63 -17.94
C PRO A 168 14.51 5.83 -18.68
N ILE A 169 13.42 5.96 -17.92
CA ILE A 169 12.14 6.44 -18.45
C ILE A 169 12.21 7.97 -18.45
N GLU A 170 12.34 8.57 -19.63
CA GLU A 170 12.63 10.00 -19.79
C GLU A 170 11.37 10.88 -19.84
N LYS A 171 10.23 10.31 -20.27
CA LYS A 171 8.96 11.04 -20.45
C LYS A 171 7.87 10.49 -19.53
N PRO A 172 6.94 11.33 -19.04
CA PRO A 172 5.70 10.87 -18.46
C PRO A 172 4.97 9.88 -19.39
N GLY A 173 4.27 8.91 -18.81
CA GLY A 173 3.32 8.09 -19.55
C GLY A 173 2.11 8.90 -20.01
N VAL A 174 1.26 8.30 -20.85
CA VAL A 174 -0.08 8.86 -21.10
C VAL A 174 -0.88 8.92 -19.78
N PRO A 175 -1.85 9.83 -19.63
CA PRO A 175 -2.71 9.89 -18.46
C PRO A 175 -3.24 8.50 -18.05
N PHE A 176 -3.01 8.15 -16.78
CA PHE A 176 -3.35 6.84 -16.24
C PHE A 176 -4.28 6.97 -15.02
N ILE A 177 -5.45 6.33 -15.11
CA ILE A 177 -6.44 6.25 -14.03
C ILE A 177 -6.46 4.82 -13.47
N ALA A 178 -6.11 4.66 -12.20
CA ALA A 178 -6.10 3.36 -11.52
C ALA A 178 -7.33 3.19 -10.61
N CYS A 179 -8.10 2.13 -10.83
CA CYS A 179 -9.30 1.79 -10.06
C CYS A 179 -9.12 0.41 -9.39
N PRO A 180 -8.57 0.33 -8.18
CA PRO A 180 -8.34 -0.95 -7.50
C PRO A 180 -9.66 -1.63 -7.13
N SER A 181 -9.73 -2.94 -7.36
CA SER A 181 -10.83 -3.83 -6.93
C SER A 181 -10.40 -4.79 -5.80
N THR A 182 -9.19 -4.58 -5.27
CA THR A 182 -8.65 -5.30 -4.12
C THR A 182 -8.13 -4.29 -3.10
N ALA A 183 -8.31 -4.55 -1.81
CA ALA A 183 -7.83 -3.70 -0.72
C ALA A 183 -6.48 -4.21 -0.20
N GLY A 184 -5.39 -3.96 -0.95
CA GLY A 184 -4.09 -4.60 -0.74
C GLY A 184 -2.90 -3.69 -1.00
N VAL A 185 -2.04 -4.11 -1.94
CA VAL A 185 -0.69 -3.60 -2.27
C VAL A 185 -0.57 -2.09 -2.57
N GLY A 186 -1.69 -1.36 -2.64
CA GLY A 186 -1.71 0.08 -2.93
C GLY A 186 -1.05 0.45 -4.25
N SER A 187 -1.07 -0.45 -5.26
CA SER A 187 -0.37 -0.22 -6.53
C SER A 187 -0.83 1.07 -7.20
N GLU A 188 -2.09 1.47 -7.02
CA GLU A 188 -2.66 2.73 -7.52
C GLU A 188 -1.96 4.01 -7.02
N VAL A 189 -1.05 3.93 -6.04
CA VAL A 189 -0.28 5.07 -5.52
C VAL A 189 1.24 4.83 -5.48
N THR A 190 1.73 3.76 -6.11
CA THR A 190 3.17 3.43 -6.12
C THR A 190 3.83 3.71 -7.48
N LYS A 191 5.15 3.89 -7.46
CA LYS A 191 6.00 4.14 -8.62
C LYS A 191 6.61 2.88 -9.25
N ASN A 192 6.11 1.71 -8.87
CA ASN A 192 6.61 0.41 -9.29
C ASN A 192 5.55 -0.32 -10.12
N ALA A 193 5.95 -1.01 -11.17
CA ALA A 193 5.17 -2.04 -11.84
C ALA A 193 5.95 -3.36 -11.76
N VAL A 194 5.39 -4.38 -11.10
CA VAL A 194 6.05 -5.68 -10.94
C VAL A 194 5.68 -6.57 -12.12
N LEU A 195 6.67 -7.11 -12.82
CA LEU A 195 6.53 -7.93 -14.02
C LEU A 195 7.29 -9.24 -13.88
N GLY A 196 6.71 -10.33 -14.36
CA GLY A 196 7.42 -11.58 -14.60
C GLY A 196 8.32 -11.47 -15.84
N ALA A 197 9.58 -11.85 -15.69
CA ALA A 197 10.57 -11.96 -16.76
C ALA A 197 11.23 -13.35 -16.68
N GLY A 198 10.67 -14.31 -17.42
CA GLY A 198 11.04 -15.73 -17.28
C GLY A 198 10.83 -16.24 -15.84
N PRO A 199 11.84 -16.81 -15.17
CA PRO A 199 11.71 -17.32 -13.80
C PRO A 199 11.78 -16.22 -12.72
N GLN A 200 12.03 -14.96 -13.08
CA GLN A 200 12.23 -13.87 -12.13
C GLN A 200 11.02 -12.93 -12.09
N LYS A 201 10.72 -12.40 -10.91
CA LYS A 201 9.86 -11.21 -10.75
C LYS A 201 10.74 -9.99 -10.60
N VAL A 202 10.55 -9.01 -11.48
CA VAL A 202 11.33 -7.77 -11.53
C VAL A 202 10.40 -6.56 -11.50
N SER A 203 10.92 -5.40 -11.12
CA SER A 203 10.11 -4.19 -10.99
C SER A 203 10.63 -3.14 -11.96
N MET A 204 9.75 -2.66 -12.85
CA MET A 204 9.95 -1.40 -13.56
C MET A 204 9.69 -0.26 -12.56
N ARG A 205 10.59 0.74 -12.52
CA ARG A 205 10.56 1.79 -11.50
C ARG A 205 10.80 3.14 -12.13
N SER A 206 9.89 4.07 -11.88
CA SER A 206 10.03 5.47 -12.27
C SER A 206 8.96 6.31 -11.58
N PRO A 207 9.26 7.56 -11.17
CA PRO A 207 8.23 8.50 -10.74
C PRO A 207 7.08 8.65 -11.75
N PHE A 208 7.34 8.43 -13.05
CA PHE A 208 6.35 8.48 -14.12
C PHE A 208 5.38 7.28 -14.16
N LEU A 209 5.60 6.24 -13.34
CA LEU A 209 4.66 5.13 -13.19
C LEU A 209 3.57 5.40 -12.14
N VAL A 210 3.67 6.49 -11.38
CA VAL A 210 2.61 6.87 -10.43
C VAL A 210 1.36 7.27 -11.24
N PRO A 211 0.18 6.69 -10.95
CA PRO A 211 -1.02 7.03 -11.69
C PRO A 211 -1.36 8.51 -11.59
N SER A 212 -1.91 9.07 -12.66
CA SER A 212 -2.39 10.45 -12.67
C SER A 212 -3.54 10.62 -11.68
N VAL A 213 -4.41 9.62 -11.57
CA VAL A 213 -5.49 9.54 -10.56
C VAL A 213 -5.65 8.12 -10.04
N ALA A 214 -5.71 7.96 -8.72
CA ALA A 214 -6.23 6.77 -8.07
C ALA A 214 -7.71 6.97 -7.71
N VAL A 215 -8.61 6.17 -8.28
CA VAL A 215 -10.04 6.17 -7.97
C VAL A 215 -10.35 4.97 -7.09
N VAL A 216 -10.30 5.18 -5.78
CA VAL A 216 -10.45 4.13 -4.76
C VAL A 216 -11.90 4.07 -4.31
N ASP A 217 -12.62 3.07 -4.83
CA ASP A 217 -14.02 2.83 -4.52
C ASP A 217 -14.17 1.49 -3.77
N PRO A 218 -14.49 1.52 -2.46
CA PRO A 218 -14.64 0.31 -1.65
C PRO A 218 -15.67 -0.68 -2.19
N VAL A 219 -16.69 -0.21 -2.93
CA VAL A 219 -17.74 -1.06 -3.50
C VAL A 219 -17.16 -2.06 -4.51
N LEU A 220 -16.08 -1.69 -5.22
CA LEU A 220 -15.43 -2.57 -6.18
C LEU A 220 -14.79 -3.80 -5.52
N THR A 221 -14.45 -3.69 -4.24
CA THR A 221 -13.78 -4.75 -3.46
C THR A 221 -14.75 -5.80 -2.90
N VAL A 222 -16.06 -5.55 -2.93
CA VAL A 222 -17.07 -6.44 -2.36
C VAL A 222 -17.06 -7.84 -2.99
N SER A 223 -16.72 -7.94 -4.27
CA SER A 223 -16.59 -9.23 -4.96
C SER A 223 -15.24 -9.90 -4.82
N CYS A 224 -14.30 -9.27 -4.12
CA CYS A 224 -12.99 -9.84 -3.90
C CYS A 224 -13.20 -11.17 -3.14
N PRO A 225 -12.69 -12.31 -3.67
CA PRO A 225 -12.82 -13.60 -3.01
C PRO A 225 -12.32 -13.55 -1.57
N LYS A 226 -12.88 -14.41 -0.70
CA LYS A 226 -12.54 -14.44 0.73
C LYS A 226 -11.04 -14.63 0.97
N THR A 227 -10.41 -15.55 0.24
CA THR A 227 -8.97 -15.81 0.29
C THR A 227 -8.14 -14.62 -0.19
N THR A 228 -8.54 -13.98 -1.30
CA THR A 228 -7.88 -12.77 -1.80
C THR A 228 -8.02 -11.63 -0.80
N THR A 229 -9.18 -11.46 -0.17
CA THR A 229 -9.41 -10.47 0.89
C THR A 229 -8.47 -10.69 2.07
N ALA A 230 -8.34 -11.93 2.55
CA ALA A 230 -7.40 -12.28 3.61
C ALA A 230 -5.95 -11.93 3.23
N TYR A 231 -5.47 -12.44 2.09
CA TYR A 231 -4.06 -12.30 1.71
C TYR A 231 -3.69 -10.86 1.38
N THR A 232 -4.51 -10.16 0.60
CA THR A 232 -4.24 -8.76 0.24
C THR A 232 -4.38 -7.83 1.44
N GLY A 233 -5.35 -8.09 2.33
CA GLY A 233 -5.50 -7.30 3.55
C GLY A 233 -4.37 -7.51 4.56
N LEU A 234 -3.85 -8.74 4.70
CA LEU A 234 -2.66 -9.02 5.50
C LEU A 234 -1.44 -8.30 4.94
N ASP A 235 -1.25 -8.34 3.62
CA ASP A 235 -0.18 -7.61 2.95
C ASP A 235 -0.25 -6.10 3.24
N ALA A 236 -1.44 -5.50 3.08
CA ALA A 236 -1.66 -4.08 3.39
C ALA A 236 -1.35 -3.75 4.86
N LEU A 237 -1.82 -4.57 5.80
CA LEU A 237 -1.57 -4.34 7.22
C LEU A 237 -0.07 -4.43 7.56
N VAL A 238 0.63 -5.44 7.03
CA VAL A 238 2.09 -5.57 7.19
C VAL A 238 2.80 -4.36 6.58
N GLN A 239 2.37 -3.91 5.40
CA GLN A 239 2.89 -2.72 4.72
C GLN A 239 2.52 -1.39 5.39
N CYS A 240 1.69 -1.40 6.44
CA CYS A 240 1.58 -0.27 7.36
C CYS A 240 2.49 -0.45 8.59
N ILE A 241 2.60 -1.67 9.12
CA ILE A 241 3.44 -1.97 10.30
C ILE A 241 4.93 -1.77 10.00
N GLU A 242 5.44 -2.34 8.91
CA GLU A 242 6.87 -2.29 8.61
C GLU A 242 7.39 -0.88 8.33
N PRO A 243 6.73 -0.04 7.51
CA PRO A 243 7.14 1.36 7.35
C PRO A 243 7.03 2.19 8.63
N TYR A 244 6.15 1.82 9.56
CA TYR A 244 6.09 2.48 10.86
C TYR A 244 7.30 2.10 11.72
N CYS A 245 7.73 0.85 11.67
CA CYS A 245 8.85 0.34 12.47
C CYS A 245 10.23 0.51 11.79
N THR A 246 10.29 0.83 10.50
CA THR A 246 11.56 1.02 9.78
C THR A 246 12.37 2.19 10.32
N HIS A 247 13.70 2.07 10.26
CA HIS A 247 14.61 3.17 10.59
C HIS A 247 14.64 4.28 9.53
N LEU A 248 14.01 4.05 8.37
CA LEU A 248 13.87 5.01 7.27
C LEU A 248 12.49 5.67 7.23
N ALA A 249 11.74 5.61 8.33
CA ALA A 249 10.42 6.24 8.41
C ALA A 249 10.54 7.77 8.35
N THR A 250 9.54 8.40 7.73
CA THR A 250 9.44 9.85 7.58
C THR A 250 8.21 10.35 8.36
N PRO A 251 8.15 11.65 8.72
CA PRO A 251 6.96 12.19 9.37
C PRO A 251 5.67 11.97 8.58
N LEU A 252 5.72 11.97 7.24
CA LEU A 252 4.53 11.74 6.42
C LEU A 252 4.19 10.26 6.33
N SER A 253 5.16 9.37 6.10
CA SER A 253 4.87 7.93 6.08
C SER A 253 4.35 7.43 7.43
N ASP A 254 4.83 7.98 8.56
CA ASP A 254 4.30 7.69 9.89
C ASP A 254 2.80 8.00 9.99
N LEU A 255 2.32 9.13 9.44
CA LEU A 255 0.90 9.50 9.49
C LEU A 255 0.02 8.48 8.77
N TYR A 256 0.41 8.08 7.56
CA TYR A 256 -0.34 7.09 6.77
C TYR A 256 -0.26 5.71 7.39
N ALA A 257 0.94 5.25 7.72
CA ALA A 257 1.17 3.93 8.31
C ALA A 257 0.38 3.76 9.61
N ARG A 258 0.48 4.72 10.54
CA ARG A 258 -0.21 4.69 11.83
C ARG A 258 -1.73 4.58 11.67
N GLN A 259 -2.31 5.36 10.77
CA GLN A 259 -3.76 5.32 10.54
C GLN A 259 -4.19 4.06 9.77
N GLY A 260 -3.35 3.57 8.85
CA GLY A 260 -3.59 2.32 8.12
C GLY A 260 -3.64 1.11 9.05
N ILE A 261 -2.76 1.05 10.05
CA ILE A 261 -2.77 0.00 11.08
C ILE A 261 -4.12 -0.04 11.80
N VAL A 262 -4.68 1.11 12.18
CA VAL A 262 -6.00 1.18 12.86
C VAL A 262 -7.10 0.63 11.96
N TYR A 263 -7.15 1.03 10.69
CA TYR A 263 -8.14 0.53 9.75
C TYR A 263 -8.00 -0.98 9.51
N GLY A 264 -6.79 -1.48 9.26
CA GLY A 264 -6.54 -2.89 9.03
C GLY A 264 -6.89 -3.75 10.25
N ALA A 265 -6.48 -3.31 11.45
CA ALA A 265 -6.72 -4.04 12.69
C ALA A 265 -8.21 -4.22 13.00
N ARG A 266 -9.00 -3.16 12.85
CA ARG A 266 -10.42 -3.20 13.19
C ARG A 266 -11.29 -3.92 12.15
N SER A 267 -10.86 -3.92 10.88
CA SER A 267 -11.77 -4.28 9.76
C SER A 267 -11.34 -5.48 8.93
N LEU A 268 -10.08 -5.94 8.96
CA LEU A 268 -9.66 -7.07 8.12
C LEU A 268 -10.44 -8.35 8.47
N ARG A 269 -10.55 -8.67 9.76
CA ARG A 269 -11.32 -9.83 10.23
C ARG A 269 -12.78 -9.75 9.80
N LEU A 270 -13.38 -8.56 9.94
CA LEU A 270 -14.77 -8.31 9.58
C LEU A 270 -14.99 -8.39 8.06
N ALA A 271 -14.11 -7.83 7.25
CA ALA A 271 -14.17 -7.90 5.79
C ALA A 271 -14.02 -9.33 5.26
N PHE A 272 -13.29 -10.19 5.98
CA PHE A 272 -13.20 -11.61 5.69
C PHE A 272 -14.49 -12.34 6.05
N ASP A 273 -14.99 -12.18 7.27
CA ASP A 273 -16.18 -12.90 7.77
C ASP A 273 -17.49 -12.42 7.12
N GLU A 274 -17.59 -11.13 6.85
CA GLU A 274 -18.74 -10.45 6.24
C GLU A 274 -18.34 -9.74 4.94
N PRO A 275 -18.20 -10.46 3.80
CA PRO A 275 -17.68 -9.88 2.55
C PRO A 275 -18.46 -8.69 1.98
N GLN A 276 -19.72 -8.52 2.39
CA GLN A 276 -20.64 -7.45 1.99
C GLN A 276 -20.63 -6.25 2.93
N ASN A 277 -19.87 -6.31 4.05
CA ASN A 277 -19.80 -5.23 5.02
C ASN A 277 -19.02 -4.03 4.44
N LEU A 278 -19.74 -3.04 3.94
CA LEU A 278 -19.16 -1.89 3.25
C LEU A 278 -18.27 -1.02 4.15
N ASP A 279 -18.55 -0.94 5.45
CA ASP A 279 -17.71 -0.19 6.38
C ASP A 279 -16.34 -0.88 6.53
N ALA A 280 -16.34 -2.21 6.67
CA ALA A 280 -15.10 -2.99 6.71
C ALA A 280 -14.32 -2.93 5.38
N ARG A 281 -15.02 -2.94 4.24
CA ARG A 281 -14.40 -2.75 2.91
C ARG A 281 -13.80 -1.36 2.77
N GLU A 282 -14.48 -0.33 3.25
CA GLU A 282 -14.01 1.06 3.20
C GLU A 282 -12.73 1.25 4.01
N ASP A 283 -12.71 0.71 5.23
CA ASP A 283 -11.51 0.71 6.06
C ASP A 283 -10.36 -0.05 5.41
N MET A 284 -10.61 -1.24 4.87
CA MET A 284 -9.56 -2.01 4.21
C MET A 284 -9.04 -1.29 2.95
N SER A 285 -9.91 -0.61 2.19
CA SER A 285 -9.49 0.23 1.07
C SER A 285 -8.60 1.40 1.53
N LEU A 286 -8.90 2.03 2.67
CA LEU A 286 -8.02 3.04 3.27
C LEU A 286 -6.71 2.42 3.77
N CYS A 287 -6.74 1.24 4.38
CA CYS A 287 -5.55 0.50 4.80
C CYS A 287 -4.62 0.24 3.61
N GLY A 288 -5.15 -0.30 2.50
CA GLY A 288 -4.35 -0.56 1.29
C GLY A 288 -3.83 0.69 0.61
N LEU A 289 -4.64 1.76 0.55
CA LEU A 289 -4.19 3.04 0.05
C LEU A 289 -3.03 3.59 0.89
N PHE A 290 -3.17 3.57 2.21
CA PHE A 290 -2.17 4.11 3.13
C PHE A 290 -0.92 3.24 3.19
N SER A 291 -1.04 1.92 3.02
CA SER A 291 0.09 1.02 2.87
C SER A 291 0.91 1.38 1.64
N GLY A 292 0.25 1.59 0.48
CA GLY A 292 0.90 2.01 -0.77
C GLY A 292 1.64 3.34 -0.63
N VAL A 293 1.02 4.34 0.01
CA VAL A 293 1.66 5.64 0.26
C VAL A 293 2.85 5.50 1.22
N ALA A 294 2.71 4.73 2.30
CA ALA A 294 3.78 4.54 3.27
C ALA A 294 4.98 3.80 2.66
N LEU A 295 4.76 2.69 1.95
CA LEU A 295 5.81 1.88 1.34
C LEU A 295 6.51 2.59 0.18
N ALA A 296 5.81 3.46 -0.56
CA ALA A 296 6.43 4.21 -1.67
C ALA A 296 7.45 5.25 -1.18
N ASN A 297 7.29 5.71 0.06
CA ASN A 297 8.03 6.83 0.66
C ASN A 297 8.87 6.40 1.88
N SER A 298 9.00 5.09 2.13
CA SER A 298 9.82 4.52 3.20
C SER A 298 10.28 3.12 2.78
N LYS A 299 11.02 2.44 3.65
CA LYS A 299 11.38 1.04 3.42
C LYS A 299 10.48 0.12 4.23
N LEU A 300 10.52 -1.16 3.90
CA LEU A 300 9.84 -2.22 4.62
C LEU A 300 10.80 -2.85 5.64
N GLY A 301 10.56 -4.09 6.04
CA GLY A 301 11.37 -4.78 7.04
C GLY A 301 11.62 -6.25 6.70
N SER A 302 11.76 -7.06 7.75
CA SER A 302 12.07 -8.48 7.66
C SER A 302 11.00 -9.30 6.96
N VAL A 303 9.71 -8.98 7.11
CA VAL A 303 8.61 -9.73 6.48
C VAL A 303 8.73 -9.66 4.96
N HIS A 304 8.78 -8.45 4.40
CA HIS A 304 8.98 -8.29 2.95
C HIS A 304 10.40 -8.65 2.50
N GLY A 305 11.37 -8.62 3.41
CA GLY A 305 12.72 -9.11 3.16
C GLY A 305 12.76 -10.60 2.81
N PHE A 306 11.92 -11.39 3.47
CA PHE A 306 11.68 -12.79 3.11
C PHE A 306 10.70 -12.94 1.94
N ALA A 307 9.56 -12.24 1.96
CA ALA A 307 8.46 -12.50 1.02
C ALA A 307 8.86 -12.33 -0.45
N GLY A 308 9.73 -11.36 -0.77
CA GLY A 308 10.26 -11.19 -2.12
C GLY A 308 11.13 -12.36 -2.58
N VAL A 309 11.99 -12.88 -1.69
CA VAL A 309 12.88 -14.02 -1.95
C VAL A 309 12.07 -15.31 -2.08
N LEU A 310 11.17 -15.56 -1.13
CA LEU A 310 10.33 -16.75 -1.12
C LEU A 310 9.40 -16.79 -2.32
N GLY A 311 8.86 -15.65 -2.78
CA GLY A 311 8.05 -15.59 -4.01
C GLY A 311 8.83 -15.97 -5.28
N GLY A 312 10.15 -15.75 -5.30
CA GLY A 312 11.02 -16.22 -6.39
C GLY A 312 11.41 -17.70 -6.26
N MET A 313 11.53 -18.22 -5.04
CA MET A 313 11.86 -19.63 -4.78
C MET A 313 10.64 -20.56 -4.93
N PHE A 314 9.45 -20.07 -4.59
CA PHE A 314 8.20 -20.81 -4.56
C PHE A 314 7.11 -20.01 -5.30
N PRO A 315 7.06 -20.06 -6.64
CA PRO A 315 6.19 -19.21 -7.45
C PRO A 315 4.68 -19.38 -7.20
N THR A 316 4.28 -20.49 -6.58
CA THR A 316 2.88 -20.77 -6.22
C THR A 316 2.47 -20.14 -4.89
N ALA A 317 3.41 -19.62 -4.10
CA ALA A 317 3.14 -18.98 -2.81
C ALA A 317 2.56 -17.57 -3.01
N PRO A 318 1.31 -17.29 -2.60
CA PRO A 318 0.73 -15.96 -2.73
C PRO A 318 1.45 -14.98 -1.81
N HIS A 319 1.91 -13.84 -2.37
CA HIS A 319 2.72 -12.87 -1.64
C HIS A 319 2.13 -12.46 -0.29
N GLY A 320 0.86 -12.03 -0.27
CA GLY A 320 0.20 -11.60 0.97
C GLY A 320 -0.02 -12.71 1.99
N ALA A 321 -0.14 -13.97 1.54
CA ALA A 321 -0.20 -15.12 2.43
C ALA A 321 1.17 -15.37 3.09
N VAL A 322 2.26 -15.27 2.34
CA VAL A 322 3.63 -15.32 2.85
C VAL A 322 3.90 -14.18 3.84
N CYS A 323 3.51 -12.95 3.49
CA CYS A 323 3.62 -11.80 4.39
C CYS A 323 2.88 -12.03 5.71
N GLY A 324 1.62 -12.47 5.64
CA GLY A 324 0.83 -12.77 6.83
C GLY A 324 1.44 -13.89 7.68
N ARG A 325 1.90 -14.97 7.05
CA ARG A 325 2.50 -16.11 7.74
C ARG A 325 3.80 -15.76 8.47
N LEU A 326 4.59 -14.87 7.89
CA LEU A 326 5.85 -14.40 8.46
C LEU A 326 5.68 -13.29 9.51
N LEU A 327 4.55 -12.57 9.52
CA LEU A 327 4.35 -11.42 10.40
C LEU A 327 4.57 -11.76 11.89
N PRO A 328 3.92 -12.78 12.49
CA PRO A 328 4.13 -13.08 13.90
C PRO A 328 5.59 -13.43 14.28
N PRO A 329 6.27 -14.39 13.61
CA PRO A 329 7.65 -14.71 13.99
C PRO A 329 8.62 -13.54 13.73
N CYS A 330 8.47 -12.79 12.62
CA CYS A 330 9.27 -11.60 12.37
C CYS A 330 9.07 -10.53 13.47
N TRP A 331 7.83 -10.33 13.91
CA TRP A 331 7.49 -9.37 14.97
C TRP A 331 8.19 -9.72 16.28
N LYS A 332 8.06 -10.98 16.72
CA LYS A 332 8.71 -11.48 17.94
C LYS A 332 10.23 -11.35 17.87
N SER A 333 10.85 -11.84 16.80
CA SER A 333 12.31 -11.80 16.65
C SER A 333 12.86 -10.37 16.56
N ASN A 334 12.14 -9.45 15.93
CA ASN A 334 12.52 -8.03 15.91
C ASN A 334 12.46 -7.40 17.30
N TYR A 335 11.46 -7.74 18.11
CA TYR A 335 11.34 -7.25 19.48
C TYR A 335 12.53 -7.71 20.33
N GLU A 336 12.81 -9.01 20.34
CA GLU A 336 13.91 -9.62 21.09
C GLU A 336 15.27 -9.07 20.62
N ALA A 337 15.48 -8.94 19.31
CA ALA A 337 16.71 -8.38 18.75
C ALA A 337 16.88 -6.91 19.16
N CYS A 338 15.83 -6.09 19.10
CA CYS A 338 15.87 -4.71 19.55
C CYS A 338 16.20 -4.58 21.05
N GLN A 339 15.63 -5.44 21.91
CA GLN A 339 15.94 -5.46 23.33
C GLN A 339 17.42 -5.79 23.60
N SER A 340 17.99 -6.72 22.83
CA SER A 340 19.38 -7.16 22.99
C SER A 340 20.42 -6.18 22.45
N GLU A 341 20.08 -5.44 21.39
CA GLU A 341 21.03 -4.58 20.66
C GLU A 341 21.28 -3.24 21.37
N GLY A 342 20.25 -2.62 21.95
CA GLY A 342 20.39 -1.51 22.90
C GLY A 342 20.82 -0.15 22.34
N SER A 343 20.88 0.05 21.02
CA SER A 343 21.11 1.38 20.42
C SER A 343 19.92 2.34 20.58
N GLU A 344 20.15 3.62 20.26
CA GLU A 344 19.07 4.61 20.14
C GLU A 344 18.02 4.19 19.09
N GLN A 345 18.47 3.56 18.00
CA GLN A 345 17.59 3.10 16.92
C GLN A 345 16.69 1.95 17.38
N SER A 346 17.22 0.93 18.05
CA SER A 346 16.40 -0.15 18.60
C SER A 346 15.49 0.34 19.72
N SER A 347 15.97 1.26 20.58
CA SER A 347 15.12 1.90 21.60
C SER A 347 13.93 2.67 20.98
N LYS A 348 14.13 3.34 19.84
CA LYS A 348 13.06 3.99 19.08
C LYS A 348 12.10 2.96 18.47
N ALA A 349 12.64 1.87 17.93
CA ALA A 349 11.85 0.78 17.37
C ALA A 349 10.95 0.11 18.43
N LEU A 350 11.46 -0.17 19.63
CA LEU A 350 10.69 -0.74 20.74
C LEU A 350 9.47 0.12 21.09
N LYS A 351 9.65 1.44 21.23
CA LYS A 351 8.55 2.38 21.48
C LYS A 351 7.50 2.38 20.37
N ARG A 352 7.96 2.30 19.12
CA ARG A 352 7.05 2.19 17.97
C ARG A 352 6.31 0.87 17.98
N MET A 353 6.95 -0.24 18.36
CA MET A 353 6.30 -1.54 18.49
C MET A 353 5.24 -1.57 19.59
N GLU A 354 5.49 -0.91 20.73
CA GLU A 354 4.50 -0.71 21.80
C GLU A 354 3.29 0.12 21.33
N GLU A 355 3.54 1.15 20.50
CA GLU A 355 2.45 1.92 19.91
C GLU A 355 1.64 1.09 18.91
N VAL A 356 2.30 0.34 18.01
CA VAL A 356 1.61 -0.59 17.10
C VAL A 356 0.76 -1.57 17.90
N ALA A 357 1.28 -2.14 18.99
CA ALA A 357 0.50 -3.00 19.86
C ALA A 357 -0.77 -2.32 20.36
N SER A 358 -0.65 -1.07 20.82
CA SER A 358 -1.81 -0.30 21.29
C SER A 358 -2.82 -0.01 20.16
N LEU A 359 -2.36 0.22 18.93
CA LEU A 359 -3.22 0.46 17.76
C LEU A 359 -3.92 -0.81 17.29
N LEU A 360 -3.23 -1.96 17.27
CA LEU A 360 -3.79 -3.25 16.84
C LEU A 360 -4.88 -3.75 17.80
N LEU A 361 -4.69 -3.54 19.10
CA LEU A 361 -5.63 -3.97 20.15
C LEU A 361 -6.67 -2.90 20.53
N ASP A 362 -6.61 -1.71 19.92
CA ASP A 362 -7.40 -0.53 20.31
C ASP A 362 -7.40 -0.29 21.84
N ARG A 363 -6.22 -0.40 22.45
CA ARG A 363 -6.03 -0.33 23.90
C ARG A 363 -4.71 0.30 24.28
N GLN A 364 -4.75 1.27 25.19
CA GLN A 364 -3.55 1.91 25.72
C GLN A 364 -2.67 0.90 26.48
N ASN A 365 -1.35 1.03 26.32
CA ASN A 365 -0.33 0.20 26.98
C ASN A 365 -0.50 -1.31 26.71
N ALA A 366 -1.00 -1.69 25.53
CA ALA A 366 -0.96 -3.09 25.12
C ALA A 366 0.51 -3.52 24.91
N SER A 367 0.86 -4.73 25.33
CA SER A 367 2.22 -5.24 25.25
C SER A 367 2.55 -5.76 23.84
N VAL A 368 3.84 -5.83 23.52
CA VAL A 368 4.31 -6.35 22.23
C VAL A 368 3.99 -7.84 22.07
N GLU A 369 3.95 -8.58 23.18
CA GLU A 369 3.54 -9.99 23.25
C GLU A 369 2.03 -10.15 23.02
N GLU A 370 1.20 -9.24 23.54
CA GLU A 370 -0.24 -9.24 23.26
C GLU A 370 -0.50 -8.97 21.77
N ALA A 371 0.25 -8.06 21.16
CA ALA A 371 0.21 -7.83 19.71
C ALA A 371 0.66 -9.05 18.91
N HIS A 372 1.73 -9.73 19.35
CA HIS A 372 2.16 -11.00 18.74
C HIS A 372 1.04 -12.06 18.78
N ALA A 373 0.39 -12.23 19.93
CA ALA A 373 -0.73 -13.16 20.08
C ALA A 373 -1.92 -12.78 19.19
N TRP A 374 -2.23 -11.48 19.09
CA TRP A 374 -3.26 -10.96 18.18
C TRP A 374 -2.93 -11.27 16.71
N MET A 375 -1.67 -11.05 16.28
CA MET A 375 -1.23 -11.34 14.91
C MET A 375 -1.37 -12.83 14.59
N ARG A 376 -0.97 -13.73 15.50
CA ARG A 376 -1.16 -15.18 15.34
C ARG A 376 -2.63 -15.54 15.19
N SER A 377 -3.46 -15.02 16.10
CA SER A 377 -4.91 -15.24 16.07
C SER A 377 -5.56 -14.77 14.77
N LEU A 378 -5.12 -13.61 14.24
CA LEU A 378 -5.57 -13.11 12.95
C LEU A 378 -5.17 -14.02 11.79
N VAL A 379 -3.90 -14.44 11.73
CA VAL A 379 -3.37 -15.31 10.66
C VAL A 379 -4.09 -16.66 10.65
N GLU A 380 -4.32 -17.25 11.82
CA GLU A 380 -5.09 -18.49 12.00
C GLU A 380 -6.56 -18.29 11.59
N HIS A 381 -7.21 -17.21 12.03
CA HIS A 381 -8.61 -16.90 11.69
C HIS A 381 -8.80 -16.71 10.17
N LEU A 382 -7.84 -16.07 9.52
CA LEU A 382 -7.81 -15.85 8.07
C LEU A 382 -7.39 -17.10 7.27
N GLN A 383 -7.12 -18.22 7.94
CA GLN A 383 -6.81 -19.52 7.35
C GLN A 383 -5.59 -19.48 6.43
N VAL A 384 -4.57 -18.72 6.82
CA VAL A 384 -3.29 -18.67 6.08
C VAL A 384 -2.49 -19.93 6.39
N PRO A 385 -2.13 -20.75 5.38
CA PRO A 385 -1.38 -21.97 5.63
C PRO A 385 0.11 -21.70 5.91
N GLY A 386 0.79 -22.66 6.53
CA GLY A 386 2.24 -22.64 6.68
C GLY A 386 2.99 -22.74 5.34
N LEU A 387 4.26 -22.34 5.34
CA LEU A 387 5.10 -22.30 4.14
C LEU A 387 5.27 -23.68 3.46
N ARG A 388 5.12 -24.78 4.20
CA ARG A 388 5.13 -26.15 3.62
C ARG A 388 4.05 -26.37 2.56
N SER A 389 2.91 -25.69 2.70
CA SER A 389 1.82 -25.78 1.72
C SER A 389 2.22 -25.31 0.31
N TRP A 390 3.28 -24.52 0.20
CA TRP A 390 3.85 -24.02 -1.05
C TRP A 390 5.19 -24.68 -1.42
N GLY A 391 5.54 -25.78 -0.75
CA GLY A 391 6.69 -26.62 -1.09
C GLY A 391 8.00 -26.24 -0.40
N MET A 392 8.00 -25.28 0.52
CA MET A 392 9.18 -24.96 1.33
C MET A 392 9.41 -26.01 2.41
N GLY A 393 10.63 -26.51 2.53
CA GLY A 393 11.07 -27.35 3.65
C GLY A 393 12.30 -26.81 4.35
N GLU A 394 12.73 -27.50 5.40
CA GLU A 394 13.90 -27.17 6.22
C GLU A 394 15.18 -27.06 5.40
N LYS A 395 15.31 -27.92 4.37
CA LYS A 395 16.43 -27.92 3.43
C LYS A 395 16.60 -26.60 2.66
N ASP A 396 15.53 -25.82 2.52
CA ASP A 396 15.52 -24.57 1.76
C ASP A 396 15.88 -23.36 2.63
N ILE A 397 15.82 -23.49 3.96
CA ILE A 397 16.09 -22.42 4.93
C ILE A 397 17.47 -21.79 4.71
N PRO A 398 18.58 -22.54 4.59
CA PRO A 398 19.89 -21.91 4.45
C PRO A 398 19.99 -20.97 3.23
N MET A 399 19.44 -21.38 2.09
CA MET A 399 19.42 -20.56 0.87
C MET A 399 18.47 -19.37 1.02
N ALA A 400 17.30 -19.56 1.63
CA ALA A 400 16.35 -18.48 1.87
C ALA A 400 16.91 -17.41 2.81
N VAL A 401 17.62 -17.80 3.88
CA VAL A 401 18.31 -16.90 4.81
C VAL A 401 19.36 -16.08 4.08
N GLU A 402 20.27 -16.72 3.34
CA GLU A 402 21.36 -16.05 2.64
C GLU A 402 20.83 -14.97 1.68
N LYS A 403 19.82 -15.31 0.87
CA LYS A 403 19.20 -14.38 -0.08
C LYS A 403 18.42 -13.26 0.63
N SER A 404 17.70 -13.59 1.71
CA SER A 404 16.84 -12.62 2.41
C SER A 404 17.64 -11.60 3.23
N ALA A 405 18.78 -12.02 3.80
CA ALA A 405 19.68 -11.16 4.56
C ALA A 405 20.16 -9.94 3.74
N GLY A 406 20.41 -10.13 2.44
CA GLY A 406 20.83 -9.08 1.51
C GLY A 406 19.70 -8.35 0.78
N SER A 407 18.44 -8.74 0.99
CA SER A 407 17.31 -8.17 0.24
C SER A 407 17.07 -6.69 0.59
N SER A 408 16.60 -5.91 -0.38
CA SER A 408 16.38 -4.46 -0.19
C SER A 408 15.47 -4.15 0.99
N SER A 409 14.35 -4.87 1.14
CA SER A 409 13.40 -4.67 2.25
C SER A 409 14.02 -5.02 3.61
N MET A 410 14.82 -6.08 3.70
CA MET A 410 15.53 -6.45 4.94
C MET A 410 16.48 -5.34 5.41
N GLN A 411 17.11 -4.61 4.48
CA GLN A 411 17.94 -3.45 4.81
C GLN A 411 17.15 -2.27 5.38
N GLY A 412 15.81 -2.33 5.44
CA GLY A 412 14.95 -1.34 6.10
C GLY A 412 14.57 -1.73 7.53
N ASN A 413 14.86 -2.96 7.94
CA ASN A 413 14.48 -3.47 9.25
C ASN A 413 15.10 -2.60 10.37
N PRO A 414 14.41 -2.38 11.51
CA PRO A 414 14.92 -1.53 12.59
C PRO A 414 16.26 -2.01 13.17
N VAL A 415 16.54 -3.30 13.09
CA VAL A 415 17.79 -3.91 13.55
C VAL A 415 18.28 -4.95 12.56
N LYS A 416 19.60 -5.20 12.52
CA LYS A 416 20.14 -6.29 11.70
C LYS A 416 19.90 -7.62 12.39
N LEU A 417 19.16 -8.52 11.74
CA LEU A 417 18.92 -9.87 12.23
C LEU A 417 20.10 -10.78 11.85
N SER A 418 20.52 -11.65 12.76
CA SER A 418 21.55 -12.65 12.49
C SER A 418 20.98 -13.79 11.62
N HIS A 419 21.85 -14.54 10.94
CA HIS A 419 21.42 -15.69 10.13
C HIS A 419 20.69 -16.75 10.97
N GLY A 420 21.08 -16.92 12.24
CA GLY A 420 20.38 -17.81 13.18
C GLY A 420 18.95 -17.36 13.43
N VAL A 421 18.75 -16.08 13.76
CA VAL A 421 17.40 -15.51 13.96
C VAL A 421 16.57 -15.60 12.69
N LEU A 422 17.15 -15.34 11.52
CA LEU A 422 16.45 -15.48 10.24
C LEU A 422 16.03 -16.94 9.97
N ALA A 423 16.86 -17.92 10.35
CA ALA A 423 16.53 -19.33 10.22
C ALA A 423 15.39 -19.74 11.15
N ASP A 424 15.39 -19.26 12.40
CA ASP A 424 14.35 -19.54 13.40
C ASP A 424 12.99 -18.99 12.96
N ILE A 425 12.96 -17.78 12.39
CA ILE A 425 11.73 -17.20 11.80
C ILE A 425 11.16 -18.12 10.73
N LEU A 426 12.00 -18.59 9.80
CA LEU A 426 11.54 -19.44 8.70
C LEU A 426 11.08 -20.81 9.20
N ALA A 427 11.77 -21.38 10.21
CA ALA A 427 11.39 -22.64 10.83
C ALA A 427 10.01 -22.54 11.51
N GLU A 428 9.75 -21.47 12.27
CA GLU A 428 8.43 -21.22 12.87
C GLU A 428 7.34 -21.00 11.80
N ALA A 429 7.69 -20.39 10.68
CA ALA A 429 6.75 -20.12 9.59
C ALA A 429 6.39 -21.36 8.74
N LEU A 430 7.04 -22.52 8.92
CA LEU A 430 6.77 -23.72 8.12
C LEU A 430 5.36 -24.29 8.30
N ASP A 431 4.80 -24.27 9.53
CA ASP A 431 3.62 -25.09 9.91
C ASP A 431 2.31 -24.33 10.18
#